data_AF-B2VFJ7-F1
#
_entry.id   AF-B2VFJ7-F1
#
_cell.length_a   1.000
_cell.length_b   1.000
_cell.length_c   1.000
_cell.angle_alpha   90.00
_cell.angle_beta   90.00
_cell.angle_gamma   90.00
#
_symmetry.space_group_name_H-M   'P 1'
#
loop_
_entity.id
_entity.type
_entity.pdbx_description
1 polymer ?
#
loop_
_entity_poly.entity_id
_entity_poly.type
_entity_poly.pdbx_seq_one_letter_code
_entity_poly.pdbx_strand_id
1 'polypeptide(L)'
;MNTELSPSPAYFQRHDILLQQRSTVQSADVIQQLNRALLAGERVSAAFYDLTVLKLLQQRKTLPLLTPEADEEISRFIHQLKPLLAGEPHDSTQFARLQHEIATSVQHFPWQQANLSLVQYKFFLRTYLRWRKTLAALYGTDDNQRVFIQLEKVLKKSGCRVALLGDAQQLYQLLAELLVNCRQKEAESTANQSLLTNYIAAADIATRGIIAFAATAEALLRDNPLPTAAQLEKGIKQHHLSVIERTHPWFNTL
;
A
#
# COMPACT_ATOMS: atom_id res chain seq x y z
N MET A 1 -4.21 19.36 -16.76
CA MET A 1 -3.33 18.27 -16.26
C MET A 1 -3.96 17.71 -14.99
N ASN A 2 -4.16 16.38 -14.91
CA ASN A 2 -4.64 15.71 -13.70
C ASN A 2 -3.50 15.69 -12.66
N THR A 3 -3.38 16.75 -11.87
CA THR A 3 -2.32 16.93 -10.86
C THR A 3 -2.27 15.82 -9.81
N GLU A 4 -3.34 15.03 -9.64
CA GLU A 4 -3.35 13.89 -8.72
C GLU A 4 -2.58 12.66 -9.23
N LEU A 5 -2.44 12.48 -10.55
CA LEU A 5 -1.76 11.30 -11.13
C LEU A 5 -0.26 11.49 -11.32
N SER A 6 0.24 12.73 -11.19
CA SER A 6 1.67 13.03 -11.29
C SER A 6 2.42 12.51 -10.06
N PRO A 7 3.69 12.08 -10.22
CA PRO A 7 4.53 11.72 -9.08
C PRO A 7 4.67 12.86 -8.07
N SER A 8 4.93 12.51 -6.81
CA SER A 8 5.24 13.52 -5.80
C SER A 8 6.51 14.30 -6.15
N PRO A 9 6.62 15.60 -5.82
CA PRO A 9 7.86 16.36 -6.00
C PRO A 9 9.08 15.71 -5.35
N ALA A 10 8.90 15.04 -4.20
CA ALA A 10 9.96 14.31 -3.51
C ALA A 10 10.53 13.15 -4.36
N TYR A 11 9.69 12.48 -5.16
CA TYR A 11 10.14 11.45 -6.10
C TYR A 11 11.09 12.05 -7.14
N PHE A 12 10.70 13.15 -7.80
CA PHE A 12 11.54 13.80 -8.80
C PHE A 12 12.88 14.24 -8.22
N GLN A 13 12.87 14.88 -7.05
CA GLN A 13 14.10 15.27 -6.36
C GLN A 13 15.01 14.06 -6.09
N ARG A 14 14.45 12.96 -5.56
CA ARG A 14 15.25 11.75 -5.29
C ARG A 14 15.78 11.13 -6.57
N HIS A 15 14.96 11.08 -7.62
CA HIS A 15 15.34 10.55 -8.92
C HIS A 15 16.49 11.35 -9.54
N ASP A 16 16.42 12.67 -9.52
CA ASP A 16 17.47 13.55 -10.04
C ASP A 16 18.78 13.40 -9.25
N ILE A 17 18.71 13.30 -7.92
CA ILE A 17 19.88 13.02 -7.07
C ILE A 17 20.54 11.70 -7.48
N LEU A 18 19.76 10.63 -7.68
CA LEU A 18 20.27 9.33 -8.08
C LEU A 18 20.87 9.35 -9.49
N LEU A 19 20.26 10.10 -10.42
CA LEU A 19 20.82 10.30 -11.76
C LEU A 19 22.14 11.08 -11.71
N GLN A 20 22.22 12.14 -10.90
CA GLN A 20 23.44 12.92 -10.71
C GLN A 20 24.55 12.05 -10.12
N GLN A 21 24.26 11.28 -9.07
CA GLN A 21 25.21 10.31 -8.50
C GLN A 21 25.67 9.29 -9.55
N ARG A 22 24.74 8.76 -10.36
CA ARG A 22 25.06 7.82 -11.43
C ARG A 22 26.00 8.42 -12.46
N SER A 23 25.88 9.71 -12.76
CA SER A 23 26.72 10.39 -13.75
C SER A 23 28.17 10.64 -13.29
N THR A 24 28.42 10.60 -11.98
CA THR A 24 29.74 10.93 -11.40
C THR A 24 30.55 9.71 -10.96
N VAL A 25 29.91 8.56 -10.76
CA VAL A 25 30.58 7.33 -10.32
C VAL A 25 31.13 6.51 -11.49
N GLN A 26 32.32 5.92 -11.32
CA GLN A 26 32.96 5.06 -12.33
C GLN A 26 32.94 3.57 -11.96
N SER A 27 32.68 3.24 -10.68
CA SER A 27 32.63 1.85 -10.23
C SER A 27 31.39 1.15 -10.77
N ALA A 28 31.60 0.01 -11.45
CA ALA A 28 30.51 -0.81 -12.01
C ALA A 28 29.50 -1.25 -10.94
N ASP A 29 29.98 -1.63 -9.76
CA ASP A 29 29.12 -2.08 -8.65
C ASP A 29 28.23 -0.95 -8.14
N VAL A 30 28.79 0.26 -8.01
CA VAL A 30 28.05 1.44 -7.56
C VAL A 30 27.02 1.86 -8.61
N ILE A 31 27.40 1.86 -9.90
CA ILE A 31 26.49 2.12 -11.02
C ILE A 31 25.32 1.12 -11.00
N GLN A 32 25.61 -0.17 -10.77
CA GLN A 32 24.57 -1.20 -10.70
C GLN A 32 23.60 -0.95 -9.53
N GLN A 33 24.10 -0.58 -8.34
CA GLN A 33 23.26 -0.23 -7.20
C GLN A 33 22.39 1.00 -7.48
N LEU A 34 22.94 2.04 -8.11
CA LEU A 34 22.21 3.25 -8.48
C LEU A 34 21.11 2.96 -9.51
N ASN A 35 21.40 2.17 -10.54
CA ASN A 35 20.39 1.74 -11.52
C ASN A 35 19.27 0.93 -10.86
N ARG A 36 19.61 0.05 -9.91
CA ARG A 36 18.61 -0.70 -9.14
C ARG A 36 17.77 0.22 -8.26
N ALA A 37 18.37 1.23 -7.63
CA ALA A 37 17.65 2.23 -6.85
C ALA A 37 16.69 3.06 -7.72
N LEU A 38 17.15 3.55 -8.88
CA LEU A 38 16.30 4.24 -9.85
C LEU A 38 15.09 3.38 -10.24
N LEU A 39 15.33 2.14 -10.66
CA LEU A 39 14.25 1.21 -11.03
C LEU A 39 13.31 0.89 -9.86
N ALA A 40 13.82 0.77 -8.64
CA ALA A 40 12.98 0.55 -7.46
C ALA A 40 12.05 1.74 -7.21
N GLY A 41 12.55 2.98 -7.34
CA GLY A 41 11.75 4.20 -7.25
C GLY A 41 10.69 4.32 -8.35
N GLU A 42 11.00 3.87 -9.57
CA GLU A 42 10.03 3.80 -10.67
C GLU A 42 8.92 2.78 -10.39
N ARG A 43 9.27 1.59 -9.90
CA ARG A 43 8.30 0.52 -9.57
C ARG A 43 7.29 0.96 -8.51
N VAL A 44 7.76 1.57 -7.43
CA VAL A 44 6.87 2.01 -6.34
C VAL A 44 6.02 3.21 -6.76
N SER A 45 6.54 4.10 -7.61
CA SER A 45 5.78 5.21 -8.18
C SER A 45 4.68 4.73 -9.12
N ALA A 46 4.99 3.79 -10.00
CA ALA A 46 4.02 3.15 -10.88
C ALA A 46 2.91 2.43 -10.06
N ALA A 47 3.27 1.69 -9.01
CA ALA A 47 2.28 1.02 -8.16
C ALA A 47 1.37 2.04 -7.45
N PHE A 48 1.93 3.17 -7.02
CA PHE A 48 1.13 4.24 -6.41
C PHE A 48 0.25 4.99 -7.41
N TYR A 49 0.67 5.07 -8.68
CA TYR A 49 -0.18 5.54 -9.77
C TYR A 49 -1.42 4.64 -9.91
N ASP A 50 -1.26 3.31 -9.94
CA ASP A 50 -2.39 2.37 -10.04
C ASP A 50 -3.36 2.52 -8.87
N LEU A 51 -2.80 2.65 -7.65
CA LEU A 51 -3.60 2.89 -6.46
C LEU A 51 -4.37 4.22 -6.54
N THR A 52 -3.77 5.25 -7.16
CA THR A 52 -4.42 6.55 -7.36
C THR A 52 -5.53 6.48 -8.41
N VAL A 53 -5.33 5.75 -9.51
CA VAL A 53 -6.39 5.46 -10.48
C VAL A 53 -7.57 4.76 -9.80
N LEU A 54 -7.28 3.75 -8.98
CA LEU A 54 -8.31 3.05 -8.22
C LEU A 54 -9.04 3.98 -7.25
N LYS A 55 -8.32 4.86 -6.55
CA LYS A 55 -8.89 5.90 -5.67
C LYS A 55 -9.88 6.78 -6.42
N LEU A 56 -9.53 7.24 -7.63
CA LEU A 56 -10.42 8.05 -8.46
C LEU A 56 -11.67 7.28 -8.90
N LEU A 57 -11.51 6.00 -9.28
CA LEU A 57 -12.64 5.15 -9.64
C LEU A 57 -13.58 4.91 -8.46
N GLN A 58 -13.05 4.61 -7.28
CA GLN A 58 -13.85 4.45 -6.07
C GLN A 58 -14.58 5.74 -5.71
N GLN A 59 -13.89 6.89 -5.74
CA GLN A 59 -14.49 8.19 -5.47
C GLN A 59 -15.71 8.48 -6.37
N ARG A 60 -15.61 8.19 -7.67
CA ARG A 60 -16.74 8.38 -8.60
C ARG A 60 -17.95 7.53 -8.24
N LYS A 61 -17.74 6.32 -7.73
CA LYS A 61 -18.82 5.40 -7.32
C LYS A 61 -19.42 5.75 -5.96
N THR A 62 -18.61 6.24 -5.02
CA THR A 62 -19.03 6.36 -3.60
C THR A 62 -19.41 7.77 -3.19
N LEU A 63 -18.86 8.82 -3.81
CA LEU A 63 -19.15 10.21 -3.44
C LEU A 63 -20.64 10.57 -3.50
N PRO A 64 -21.42 10.13 -4.52
CA PRO A 64 -22.86 10.42 -4.57
C PRO A 64 -23.67 9.80 -3.41
N LEU A 65 -23.12 8.75 -2.78
CA LEU A 65 -23.77 7.99 -1.72
C LEU A 65 -23.35 8.46 -0.31
N LEU A 66 -22.36 9.36 -0.22
CA LEU A 66 -21.77 9.79 1.04
C LEU A 66 -22.43 11.06 1.58
N THR A 67 -23.66 10.94 2.08
CA THR A 67 -24.37 12.04 2.77
C THR A 67 -23.83 12.27 4.18
N PRO A 68 -24.12 13.41 4.84
CA PRO A 68 -23.75 13.62 6.25
C PRO A 68 -24.25 12.52 7.18
N GLU A 69 -25.49 12.06 6.99
CA GLU A 69 -26.10 11.02 7.80
C GLU A 69 -25.42 9.65 7.59
N ALA A 70 -25.06 9.35 6.33
CA ALA A 70 -24.27 8.17 6.00
C ALA A 70 -22.88 8.24 6.66
N ASP A 71 -22.23 9.42 6.68
CA ASP A 71 -20.92 9.60 7.30
C ASP A 71 -20.96 9.43 8.83
N GLU A 72 -22.01 9.93 9.48
CA GLU A 72 -22.26 9.73 10.91
C GLU A 72 -22.49 8.25 11.24
N GLU A 73 -23.30 7.56 10.42
CA GLU A 73 -23.56 6.13 10.60
C GLU A 73 -22.29 5.28 10.41
N ILE A 74 -21.50 5.56 9.37
CA ILE A 74 -20.19 4.91 9.16
C ILE A 74 -19.27 5.17 10.36
N SER A 75 -19.24 6.39 10.88
CA SER A 75 -18.42 6.76 12.04
C SER A 75 -18.84 6.00 13.29
N ARG A 76 -20.15 5.82 13.51
CA ARG A 76 -20.70 5.01 14.60
C ARG A 76 -20.28 3.55 14.50
N PHE A 77 -20.40 2.97 13.30
CA PHE A 77 -19.96 1.59 13.05
C PHE A 77 -18.45 1.42 13.29
N ILE A 78 -17.63 2.30 12.73
CA ILE A 78 -16.17 2.28 12.94
C ILE A 78 -15.81 2.44 14.42
N HIS A 79 -16.57 3.23 15.18
CA HIS A 79 -16.37 3.39 16.61
C HIS A 79 -16.64 2.07 17.36
N GLN A 80 -17.72 1.35 17.03
CA GLN A 80 -18.02 0.03 17.60
C GLN A 80 -16.95 -1.01 17.27
N LEU A 81 -16.36 -0.95 16.08
CA LEU A 81 -15.28 -1.85 15.68
C LEU A 81 -13.91 -1.52 16.30
N LYS A 82 -13.76 -0.33 16.91
CA LYS A 82 -12.46 0.14 17.42
C LYS A 82 -11.78 -0.83 18.40
N PRO A 83 -12.49 -1.49 19.35
CA PRO A 83 -11.90 -2.48 20.24
C PRO A 83 -11.37 -3.70 19.48
N LEU A 84 -12.15 -4.21 18.51
CA LEU A 84 -11.77 -5.36 17.68
C LEU A 84 -10.53 -5.04 16.82
N LEU A 85 -10.54 -3.87 16.18
CA LEU A 85 -9.44 -3.40 15.34
C LEU A 85 -8.19 -2.94 16.12
N ALA A 86 -8.27 -2.89 17.46
CA ALA A 86 -7.11 -2.66 18.32
C ALA A 86 -6.36 -3.97 18.63
N GLY A 87 -7.04 -5.12 18.55
CA GLY A 87 -6.40 -6.44 18.57
C GLY A 87 -5.63 -6.64 17.28
N GLU A 88 -4.31 -6.52 17.34
CA GLU A 88 -3.44 -6.77 16.20
C GLU A 88 -3.17 -8.27 16.11
N PRO A 89 -3.75 -9.00 15.14
CA PRO A 89 -3.59 -10.44 15.08
C PRO A 89 -2.12 -10.79 14.84
N HIS A 90 -1.62 -11.78 15.60
CA HIS A 90 -0.25 -12.27 15.50
C HIS A 90 -0.11 -13.47 14.56
N ASP A 91 -1.21 -14.16 14.29
CA ASP A 91 -1.25 -15.37 13.48
C ASP A 91 -2.54 -15.45 12.64
N SER A 92 -2.62 -16.45 11.76
CA SER A 92 -3.77 -16.68 10.89
C SER A 92 -5.05 -17.07 11.64
N THR A 93 -4.93 -17.70 12.81
CA THR A 93 -6.07 -18.13 13.63
C THR A 93 -6.72 -16.93 14.31
N GLN A 94 -5.92 -16.02 14.87
CA GLN A 94 -6.38 -14.76 15.44
C GLN A 94 -7.01 -13.87 14.36
N PHE A 95 -6.44 -13.85 13.16
CA PHE A 95 -7.03 -13.13 12.03
C PHE A 95 -8.40 -13.70 11.62
N ALA A 96 -8.54 -15.03 11.53
CA ALA A 96 -9.81 -15.67 11.20
C ALA A 96 -10.90 -15.36 12.25
N ARG A 97 -10.55 -15.34 13.54
CA ARG A 97 -11.45 -14.92 14.61
C ARG A 97 -11.89 -13.45 14.46
N LEU A 98 -10.93 -12.55 14.24
CA LEU A 98 -11.21 -11.13 14.01
C LEU A 98 -12.15 -10.94 12.81
N GLN A 99 -11.93 -11.67 11.73
CA GLN A 99 -12.76 -11.62 10.54
C GLN A 99 -14.19 -12.11 10.81
N HIS A 100 -14.34 -13.19 11.59
CA HIS A 100 -15.65 -13.67 12.01
C HIS A 100 -16.39 -12.67 12.91
N GLU A 101 -15.71 -12.07 13.87
CA GLU A 101 -16.26 -11.04 14.77
C GLU A 101 -16.70 -9.79 14.01
N ILE A 102 -15.89 -9.35 13.03
CA ILE A 102 -16.25 -8.24 12.14
C ILE A 102 -17.44 -8.61 11.26
N ALA A 103 -17.45 -9.80 10.64
CA ALA A 103 -18.57 -10.26 9.82
C ALA A 103 -19.88 -10.28 10.62
N THR A 104 -19.83 -10.75 11.86
CA THR A 104 -20.96 -10.75 12.79
C THR A 104 -21.41 -9.32 13.10
N SER A 105 -20.46 -8.41 13.38
CA SER A 105 -20.76 -7.00 13.64
C SER A 105 -21.40 -6.31 12.43
N VAL A 106 -20.94 -6.61 11.21
CA VAL A 106 -21.53 -6.08 9.96
C VAL A 106 -22.98 -6.53 9.79
N GLN A 107 -23.27 -7.81 10.05
CA GLN A 107 -24.61 -8.40 9.88
C GLN A 107 -25.63 -7.83 10.87
N HIS A 108 -25.22 -7.56 12.11
CA HIS A 108 -26.13 -7.09 13.16
C HIS A 108 -26.20 -5.56 13.27
N PHE A 109 -25.37 -4.82 12.52
CA PHE A 109 -25.42 -3.37 12.54
C PHE A 109 -26.68 -2.87 11.81
N PRO A 110 -27.50 -2.00 12.43
CA PRO A 110 -28.77 -1.57 11.88
C PRO A 110 -28.59 -0.46 10.83
N TRP A 111 -28.08 -0.81 9.65
CA TRP A 111 -27.85 0.12 8.54
C TRP A 111 -29.13 0.83 8.09
N GLN A 112 -29.09 2.15 7.97
CA GLN A 112 -30.20 2.97 7.48
C GLN A 112 -29.81 3.91 6.32
N GLN A 113 -28.62 4.50 6.40
CA GLN A 113 -28.14 5.57 5.51
C GLN A 113 -26.85 5.17 4.77
N ALA A 114 -26.11 4.20 5.31
CA ALA A 114 -24.86 3.70 4.78
C ALA A 114 -24.90 2.18 4.55
N ASN A 115 -23.80 1.65 4.02
CA ASN A 115 -23.59 0.22 3.83
C ASN A 115 -22.11 -0.14 4.00
N LEU A 116 -21.81 -1.44 4.01
CA LEU A 116 -20.45 -1.94 4.14
C LEU A 116 -19.50 -1.37 3.06
N SER A 117 -19.94 -1.22 1.82
CA SER A 117 -19.10 -0.71 0.72
C SER A 117 -18.60 0.72 0.99
N LEU A 118 -19.42 1.57 1.63
CA LEU A 118 -18.98 2.91 2.04
C LEU A 118 -17.97 2.88 3.20
N VAL A 119 -18.11 1.94 4.13
CA VAL A 119 -17.11 1.71 5.19
C VAL A 119 -15.78 1.25 4.58
N GLN A 120 -15.84 0.29 3.65
CA GLN A 120 -14.68 -0.22 2.92
C GLN A 120 -13.99 0.89 2.13
N TYR A 121 -14.75 1.78 1.50
CA TYR A 121 -14.20 2.97 0.83
C TYR A 121 -13.49 3.93 1.81
N LYS A 122 -14.09 4.23 2.98
CA LYS A 122 -13.44 5.06 4.01
C LYS A 122 -12.15 4.41 4.53
N PHE A 123 -12.14 3.10 4.70
CA PHE A 123 -10.92 2.37 5.03
C PHE A 123 -9.89 2.48 3.90
N PHE A 124 -10.30 2.28 2.65
CA PHE A 124 -9.44 2.39 1.49
C PHE A 124 -8.78 3.77 1.41
N LEU A 125 -9.55 4.84 1.54
CA LEU A 125 -9.04 6.21 1.50
C LEU A 125 -8.02 6.47 2.63
N ARG A 126 -8.28 5.95 3.83
CA ARG A 126 -7.33 6.04 4.96
C ARG A 126 -6.04 5.28 4.68
N THR A 127 -6.10 4.12 4.05
CA THR A 127 -4.92 3.32 3.67
C THR A 127 -4.13 3.98 2.55
N TYR A 128 -4.82 4.51 1.52
CA TYR A 128 -4.23 5.34 0.47
C TYR A 128 -3.43 6.52 1.04
N LEU A 129 -4.02 7.29 1.94
CA LEU A 129 -3.37 8.45 2.56
C LEU A 129 -2.13 8.06 3.39
N ARG A 130 -2.14 6.86 4.00
CA ARG A 130 -0.97 6.33 4.70
C ARG A 130 0.13 5.95 3.75
N TRP A 131 -0.18 5.23 2.67
CA TRP A 131 0.79 4.95 1.61
C TRP A 131 1.40 6.22 1.05
N ARG A 132 0.58 7.24 0.75
CA ARG A 132 1.08 8.56 0.30
C ARG A 132 2.10 9.15 1.27
N LYS A 133 1.80 9.13 2.58
CA LYS A 133 2.72 9.63 3.62
C LYS A 133 3.99 8.78 3.73
N THR A 134 3.87 7.46 3.63
CA THR A 134 5.00 6.54 3.66
C THR A 134 5.93 6.76 2.47
N LEU A 135 5.38 6.98 1.27
CA LEU A 135 6.18 7.26 0.07
C LEU A 135 6.84 8.65 0.11
N ALA A 136 6.16 9.66 0.66
CA ALA A 136 6.80 10.95 0.91
C ALA A 136 8.02 10.82 1.84
N ALA A 137 7.96 9.94 2.85
CA ALA A 137 9.11 9.61 3.67
C ALA A 137 10.18 8.85 2.87
N LEU A 138 9.81 7.80 2.13
CA LEU A 138 10.72 7.00 1.29
C LEU A 138 11.58 7.86 0.35
N TYR A 139 10.99 8.88 -0.26
CA TYR A 139 11.72 9.75 -1.19
C TYR A 139 12.40 10.96 -0.54
N GLY A 140 11.89 11.42 0.61
CA GLY A 140 12.30 12.68 1.22
C GLY A 140 13.30 12.58 2.36
N THR A 141 13.74 11.37 2.74
CA THR A 141 14.66 11.17 3.87
C THR A 141 15.77 10.16 3.52
N ASP A 142 16.98 10.40 4.01
CA ASP A 142 18.07 9.40 4.00
C ASP A 142 18.04 8.49 5.24
N ASP A 143 17.19 8.81 6.21
CA ASP A 143 16.92 7.98 7.40
C ASP A 143 16.07 6.76 7.03
N ASN A 144 16.74 5.70 6.58
CA ASN A 144 16.10 4.44 6.20
C ASN A 144 15.35 3.77 7.36
N GLN A 145 15.82 3.93 8.61
CA GLN A 145 15.15 3.38 9.78
C GLN A 145 13.76 3.99 9.93
N ARG A 146 13.66 5.32 9.80
CA ARG A 146 12.38 6.02 9.80
C ARG A 146 11.45 5.57 8.67
N VAL A 147 11.99 5.23 7.48
CA VAL A 147 11.19 4.68 6.37
C VAL A 147 10.61 3.32 6.74
N PHE A 148 11.43 2.39 7.25
CA PHE A 148 10.95 1.08 7.69
C PHE A 148 9.90 1.19 8.81
N ILE A 149 10.09 2.09 9.78
CA ILE A 149 9.07 2.35 10.82
C ILE A 149 7.73 2.82 10.21
N GLN A 150 7.75 3.66 9.16
CA GLN A 150 6.51 4.05 8.47
C GLN A 150 5.90 2.89 7.69
N LEU A 151 6.73 2.03 7.07
CA LEU A 151 6.29 0.84 6.34
C LEU A 151 5.61 -0.16 7.29
N GLU A 152 6.25 -0.53 8.40
CA GLU A 152 5.66 -1.36 9.43
C GLU A 152 4.31 -0.79 9.90
N LYS A 153 4.26 0.52 10.17
CA LYS A 153 3.04 1.17 10.64
C LYS A 153 1.90 1.09 9.63
N VAL A 154 2.16 1.22 8.32
CA VAL A 154 1.10 1.08 7.31
C VAL A 154 0.71 -0.38 7.12
N LEU A 155 1.66 -1.32 7.10
CA LEU A 155 1.40 -2.75 6.93
C LEU A 155 0.59 -3.31 8.10
N LYS A 156 1.03 -3.09 9.34
CA LYS A 156 0.35 -3.55 10.56
C LYS A 156 -1.08 -3.04 10.66
N LYS A 157 -1.25 -1.74 10.41
CA LYS A 157 -2.56 -1.09 10.44
C LYS A 157 -3.47 -1.52 9.29
N SER A 158 -2.91 -1.91 8.15
CA SER A 158 -3.68 -2.46 7.04
C SER A 158 -4.11 -3.88 7.38
N GLY A 159 -3.19 -4.72 7.88
CA GLY A 159 -3.45 -6.12 8.24
C GLY A 159 -4.68 -6.34 9.13
N CYS A 160 -4.87 -5.53 10.18
CA CYS A 160 -6.06 -5.66 11.03
C CYS A 160 -7.37 -5.29 10.30
N ARG A 161 -7.28 -4.33 9.39
CA ARG A 161 -8.46 -3.73 8.73
C ARG A 161 -8.85 -4.44 7.44
N VAL A 162 -7.99 -5.31 6.90
CA VAL A 162 -8.37 -6.14 5.74
C VAL A 162 -9.46 -7.16 6.10
N ALA A 163 -9.69 -7.43 7.38
CA ALA A 163 -10.84 -8.21 7.83
C ALA A 163 -12.20 -7.56 7.49
N LEU A 164 -12.24 -6.25 7.22
CA LEU A 164 -13.43 -5.55 6.70
C LEU A 164 -13.75 -5.87 5.23
N LEU A 165 -12.83 -6.52 4.53
CA LEU A 165 -12.91 -6.78 3.09
C LEU A 165 -13.59 -8.12 2.78
N GLY A 166 -14.08 -8.85 3.79
CA GLY A 166 -14.54 -10.23 3.62
C GLY A 166 -13.37 -11.20 3.78
N ASP A 167 -13.40 -12.34 3.09
CA ASP A 167 -12.41 -13.43 3.18
C ASP A 167 -11.01 -13.05 2.61
N ALA A 168 -10.32 -12.16 3.32
CA ALA A 168 -9.04 -11.57 2.92
C ALA A 168 -7.83 -12.27 3.55
N GLN A 169 -7.92 -13.58 3.84
CA GLN A 169 -6.85 -14.32 4.51
C GLN A 169 -5.52 -14.23 3.74
N GLN A 170 -5.57 -14.26 2.41
CA GLN A 170 -4.35 -14.24 1.59
C GLN A 170 -3.68 -12.87 1.54
N LEU A 171 -4.49 -11.79 1.57
CA LEU A 171 -3.94 -10.45 1.74
C LEU A 171 -3.30 -10.31 3.13
N TYR A 172 -3.92 -10.83 4.18
CA TYR A 172 -3.34 -10.81 5.53
C TYR A 172 -1.99 -11.54 5.58
N GLN A 173 -1.90 -12.75 5.03
CA GLN A 173 -0.65 -13.52 4.99
C GLN A 173 0.47 -12.74 4.29
N LEU A 174 0.19 -12.19 3.11
CA LEU A 174 1.17 -11.37 2.38
C LEU A 174 1.61 -10.15 3.20
N LEU A 175 0.67 -9.43 3.83
CA LEU A 175 1.01 -8.28 4.67
C LEU A 175 1.84 -8.67 5.90
N ALA A 176 1.57 -9.84 6.49
CA ALA A 176 2.35 -10.38 7.61
C ALA A 176 3.78 -10.74 7.18
N GLU A 177 3.96 -11.36 6.02
CA GLU A 177 5.28 -11.63 5.43
C GLU A 177 6.05 -10.33 5.16
N LEU A 178 5.40 -9.33 4.56
CA LEU A 178 6.01 -8.02 4.31
C LEU A 178 6.40 -7.33 5.62
N LEU A 179 5.62 -7.49 6.69
CA LEU A 179 5.92 -6.95 8.00
C LEU A 179 7.15 -7.61 8.62
N VAL A 180 7.28 -8.94 8.51
CA VAL A 180 8.48 -9.67 8.94
C VAL A 180 9.70 -9.19 8.17
N ASN A 181 9.60 -9.11 6.84
CA ASN A 181 10.68 -8.59 5.98
C ASN A 181 11.07 -7.15 6.34
N CYS A 182 10.09 -6.31 6.65
CA CYS A 182 10.31 -4.92 7.06
C CYS A 182 11.14 -4.84 8.35
N ARG A 183 10.78 -5.62 9.38
CA ARG A 183 11.51 -5.66 10.66
C ARG A 183 12.92 -6.22 10.51
N GLN A 184 13.08 -7.25 9.69
CA GLN A 184 14.39 -7.81 9.38
C GLN A 184 15.27 -6.75 8.72
N LYS A 185 14.75 -6.03 7.71
CA LYS A 185 15.51 -4.99 7.01
C LYS A 185 15.79 -3.76 7.86
N GLU A 186 14.89 -3.42 8.78
CA GLU A 186 15.16 -2.39 9.78
C GLU A 186 16.36 -2.78 10.68
N ALA A 187 16.38 -4.02 11.19
CA ALA A 187 17.47 -4.53 12.01
C ALA A 187 18.80 -4.65 11.24
N GLU A 188 18.76 -5.00 9.96
CA GLU A 188 19.95 -5.01 9.10
C GLU A 188 20.44 -3.58 8.77
N SER A 189 19.53 -2.62 8.67
CA SER A 189 19.86 -1.21 8.37
C SER A 189 20.65 -0.53 9.49
N THR A 190 20.56 -0.98 10.74
CA THR A 190 21.36 -0.45 11.85
C THR A 190 22.80 -1.00 11.84
N ALA A 191 23.08 -2.05 11.07
CA ALA A 191 24.36 -2.75 11.02
C ALA A 191 25.29 -2.29 9.87
N ASN A 192 25.24 -1.02 9.45
CA ASN A 192 26.10 -0.41 8.40
C ASN A 192 25.92 -0.96 6.96
N GLN A 193 24.72 -1.30 6.51
CA GLN A 193 24.45 -1.54 5.08
C GLN A 193 24.38 -0.24 4.26
N SER A 194 24.71 -0.32 2.96
CA SER A 194 24.63 0.78 1.98
C SER A 194 23.23 1.42 1.97
N LEU A 195 23.17 2.76 2.02
CA LEU A 195 21.92 3.53 1.94
C LEU A 195 21.05 3.15 0.74
N LEU A 196 21.68 2.78 -0.39
CA LEU A 196 20.98 2.35 -1.61
C LEU A 196 20.31 0.99 -1.42
N THR A 197 20.97 0.04 -0.73
CA THR A 197 20.39 -1.29 -0.45
C THR A 197 19.12 -1.17 0.39
N ASN A 198 19.15 -0.33 1.42
CA ASN A 198 18.00 -0.11 2.29
C ASN A 198 16.86 0.59 1.55
N TYR A 199 17.17 1.59 0.72
CA TYR A 199 16.18 2.26 -0.13
C TYR A 199 15.51 1.28 -1.11
N ILE A 200 16.29 0.42 -1.78
CA ILE A 200 15.77 -0.61 -2.70
C ILE A 200 14.83 -1.57 -1.95
N ALA A 201 15.23 -2.03 -0.76
CA ALA A 201 14.42 -2.94 0.04
C ALA A 201 13.10 -2.28 0.50
N ALA A 202 13.16 -1.02 0.97
CA ALA A 202 11.97 -0.27 1.38
C ALA A 202 11.01 -0.04 0.20
N ALA A 203 11.54 0.32 -0.98
CA ALA A 203 10.76 0.50 -2.19
C ALA A 203 10.12 -0.82 -2.67
N ASP A 204 10.81 -1.96 -2.58
CA ASP A 204 10.26 -3.28 -2.93
C ASP A 204 9.10 -3.68 -2.00
N ILE A 205 9.29 -3.53 -0.68
CA ILE A 205 8.23 -3.79 0.33
C ILE A 205 7.01 -2.89 0.06
N ALA A 206 7.23 -1.60 -0.19
CA ALA A 206 6.16 -0.66 -0.52
C ALA A 206 5.42 -1.06 -1.80
N THR A 207 6.15 -1.41 -2.86
CA THR A 207 5.59 -1.83 -4.15
C THR A 207 4.67 -3.03 -3.97
N ARG A 208 5.16 -4.10 -3.32
CA ARG A 208 4.37 -5.32 -3.09
C ARG A 208 3.13 -5.05 -2.23
N GLY A 209 3.28 -4.26 -1.17
CA GLY A 209 2.18 -3.89 -0.29
C GLY A 209 1.09 -3.06 -0.99
N ILE A 210 1.50 -2.11 -1.84
CA ILE A 210 0.58 -1.28 -2.63
C ILE A 210 -0.16 -2.12 -3.66
N ILE A 211 0.54 -2.96 -4.43
CA ILE A 211 -0.07 -3.81 -5.47
C ILE A 211 -1.08 -4.77 -4.84
N ALA A 212 -0.71 -5.45 -3.74
CA ALA A 212 -1.60 -6.39 -3.08
C ALA A 212 -2.87 -5.69 -2.57
N PHE A 213 -2.71 -4.53 -1.95
CA PHE A 213 -3.84 -3.73 -1.49
C PHE A 213 -4.72 -3.23 -2.64
N ALA A 214 -4.12 -2.75 -3.74
CA ALA A 214 -4.83 -2.27 -4.92
C ALA A 214 -5.65 -3.39 -5.57
N ALA A 215 -5.05 -4.57 -5.79
CA ALA A 215 -5.74 -5.72 -6.38
C ALA A 215 -6.94 -6.17 -5.54
N THR A 216 -6.80 -6.23 -4.21
CA THR A 216 -7.92 -6.55 -3.31
C THR A 216 -9.00 -5.48 -3.34
N ALA A 217 -8.62 -4.20 -3.27
CA ALA A 217 -9.59 -3.10 -3.32
C ALA A 217 -10.31 -3.01 -4.67
N GLU A 218 -9.65 -3.38 -5.77
CA GLU A 218 -10.26 -3.47 -7.09
C GLU A 218 -11.24 -4.65 -7.20
N ALA A 219 -10.89 -5.81 -6.66
CA ALA A 219 -11.79 -6.97 -6.65
C ALA A 219 -13.12 -6.61 -5.97
N LEU A 220 -13.06 -5.95 -4.81
CA LEU A 220 -14.25 -5.45 -4.11
C LEU A 220 -15.03 -4.42 -4.92
N LEU A 221 -14.33 -3.50 -5.59
CA LEU A 221 -14.97 -2.46 -6.39
C LEU A 221 -15.77 -3.03 -7.57
N ARG A 222 -15.37 -4.21 -8.05
CA ARG A 222 -15.92 -4.90 -9.21
C ARG A 222 -16.80 -6.10 -8.82
N ASP A 223 -17.07 -6.30 -7.53
CA ASP A 223 -17.81 -7.46 -7.00
C ASP A 223 -17.23 -8.81 -7.46
N ASN A 224 -15.90 -8.85 -7.60
CA ASN A 224 -15.15 -10.04 -7.97
C ASN A 224 -14.64 -10.78 -6.72
N PRO A 225 -14.35 -12.10 -6.83
CA PRO A 225 -13.64 -12.82 -5.78
C PRO A 225 -12.30 -12.16 -5.44
N LEU A 226 -11.95 -12.20 -4.16
CA LEU A 226 -10.66 -11.69 -3.69
C LEU A 226 -9.50 -12.48 -4.31
N PRO A 227 -8.37 -11.80 -4.62
CA PRO A 227 -7.27 -12.43 -5.32
C PRO A 227 -6.58 -13.49 -4.46
N THR A 228 -6.28 -14.64 -5.07
CA THR A 228 -5.45 -15.68 -4.46
C THR A 228 -3.98 -15.26 -4.39
N ALA A 229 -3.18 -15.97 -3.59
CA ALA A 229 -1.73 -15.73 -3.52
C ALA A 229 -1.04 -15.80 -4.90
N ALA A 230 -1.43 -16.76 -5.74
CA ALA A 230 -0.90 -16.89 -7.10
C ALA A 230 -1.27 -15.71 -8.00
N GLN A 231 -2.48 -15.16 -7.87
CA GLN A 231 -2.92 -13.98 -8.61
C GLN A 231 -2.18 -12.72 -8.15
N LEU A 232 -1.98 -12.56 -6.85
CA LEU A 232 -1.20 -11.45 -6.29
C LEU A 232 0.26 -11.50 -6.78
N GLU A 233 0.90 -12.65 -6.72
CA GLU A 233 2.28 -12.84 -7.18
C GLU A 233 2.40 -12.59 -8.70
N LYS A 234 1.44 -13.08 -9.48
CA LYS A 234 1.37 -12.81 -10.92
C LYS A 234 1.24 -11.30 -11.19
N GLY A 235 0.37 -10.61 -10.45
CA GLY A 235 0.18 -9.16 -10.56
C GLY A 235 1.47 -8.38 -10.25
N ILE A 236 2.17 -8.75 -9.18
CA ILE A 236 3.46 -8.15 -8.80
C ILE A 236 4.50 -8.35 -9.92
N LYS A 237 4.59 -9.56 -10.49
CA LYS A 237 5.50 -9.85 -11.61
C LYS A 237 5.16 -9.05 -12.86
N GLN A 238 3.87 -9.00 -13.24
CA GLN A 238 3.41 -8.25 -14.40
C GLN A 238 3.68 -6.75 -14.25
N HIS A 239 3.44 -6.21 -13.06
CA HIS A 239 3.81 -4.83 -12.73
C HIS A 239 5.29 -4.58 -12.97
N HIS A 240 6.16 -5.40 -12.38
CA HIS A 240 7.61 -5.26 -12.54
C HIS A 240 8.05 -5.31 -14.01
N LEU A 241 7.51 -6.24 -14.79
CA LEU A 241 7.80 -6.36 -16.22
C LEU A 241 7.38 -5.10 -16.97
N SER A 242 6.15 -4.61 -16.76
CA SER A 242 5.67 -3.41 -17.45
C SER A 242 6.48 -2.15 -17.12
N VAL A 243 7.04 -2.06 -15.91
CA VAL A 243 7.90 -0.95 -15.52
C VAL A 243 9.28 -1.07 -16.19
N ILE A 244 9.87 -2.28 -16.18
CA ILE A 244 11.15 -2.54 -16.86
C ILE A 244 11.05 -2.25 -18.35
N GLU A 245 9.98 -2.71 -19.00
CA GLU A 245 9.74 -2.58 -20.44
C GLU A 245 9.21 -1.19 -20.83
N ARG A 246 9.02 -0.28 -19.87
CA ARG A 246 8.48 1.08 -20.09
C ARG A 246 7.08 1.09 -20.73
N THR A 247 6.30 0.03 -20.54
CA THR A 247 4.92 -0.09 -21.06
C THR A 247 3.86 0.34 -20.04
N HIS A 248 4.24 0.58 -18.79
CA HIS A 248 3.31 0.98 -17.73
C HIS A 248 2.69 2.37 -18.00
N PRO A 249 1.36 2.56 -17.85
CA PRO A 249 0.68 3.84 -18.15
C PRO A 249 1.19 5.06 -17.38
N TRP A 250 1.78 4.83 -16.20
CA TRP A 250 2.44 5.87 -15.40
C TRP A 250 3.48 6.69 -16.21
N PHE A 251 4.21 6.07 -17.15
CA PHE A 251 5.20 6.78 -17.98
C PHE A 251 4.58 7.84 -18.89
N ASN A 252 3.28 7.76 -19.19
CA ASN A 252 2.56 8.78 -19.96
C ASN A 252 2.22 10.03 -19.13
N THR A 253 2.54 10.03 -17.83
CA THR A 253 2.28 11.13 -16.90
C THR A 253 3.53 11.88 -16.45
N LEU A 254 4.70 11.44 -16.89
CA LEU A 254 6.00 12.06 -16.64
C LEU A 254 6.27 13.22 -17.61
#